data_AF-A0A419GTZ7-F1
#
_entry.id   AF-A0A419GTZ7-F1
#
_cell.length_a   1.000
_cell.length_b   1.000
_cell.length_c   1.000
_cell.angle_alpha   90.00
_cell.angle_beta   90.00
_cell.angle_gamma   90.00
#
_symmetry.space_group_name_H-M   'P 1'
#
loop_
_entity.id
_entity.type
_entity.pdbx_description
1 polymer ?
#
loop_
_entity_poly.entity_id
_entity_poly.type
_entity_poly.pdbx_seq_one_letter_code
_entity_poly.pdbx_strand_id
1 'polypeptide(L)'
;MSPDDRDRMMRSQFPPEVEARKFQVVIYMGDLTIVGTTVLTIDIRSSSRRTSDFVRTIKASDFLTVSDARVIDRPRNKVVDKPSYILVSLKKVDALYAEDSSEVISEGRLD
;
A
#
# COMPACT_ATOMS: atom_id res chain seq x y z
N MET A 1 -12.53 39.03 -13.75
CA MET A 1 -12.08 37.67 -13.40
C MET A 1 -12.88 36.70 -14.26
N SER A 2 -12.22 36.00 -15.17
CA SER A 2 -12.88 35.09 -16.12
C SER A 2 -13.41 33.84 -15.39
N PRO A 3 -14.49 33.20 -15.85
CA PRO A 3 -14.83 31.84 -15.45
C PRO A 3 -13.63 30.89 -15.53
N ASP A 4 -12.76 31.06 -16.54
CA ASP A 4 -11.54 30.26 -16.71
C ASP A 4 -10.51 30.51 -15.60
N ASP A 5 -10.43 31.75 -15.09
CA ASP A 5 -9.55 32.09 -13.97
C ASP A 5 -10.04 31.45 -12.67
N ARG A 6 -11.37 31.37 -12.48
CA ARG A 6 -11.99 30.70 -11.34
C ARG A 6 -11.76 29.20 -11.39
N ASP A 7 -11.93 28.56 -12.55
CA ASP A 7 -11.68 27.14 -12.73
C ASP A 7 -10.20 26.78 -12.55
N ARG A 8 -9.29 27.64 -13.01
CA ARG A 8 -7.85 27.47 -12.82
C ARG A 8 -7.44 27.64 -11.36
N MET A 9 -8.02 28.60 -10.65
CA MET A 9 -7.80 28.79 -9.21
C MET A 9 -8.38 27.64 -8.38
N MET A 10 -9.58 27.17 -8.72
CA MET A 10 -10.22 26.00 -8.10
C MET A 10 -9.35 24.75 -8.29
N ARG A 11 -8.88 24.46 -9.52
CA ARG A 11 -7.95 23.34 -9.77
C ARG A 11 -6.61 23.46 -9.04
N SER A 12 -6.16 24.68 -8.72
CA SER A 12 -4.92 24.89 -7.95
C SER A 12 -5.10 24.72 -6.43
N GLN A 13 -6.35 24.71 -5.95
CA GLN A 13 -6.70 24.53 -4.53
C GLN A 13 -6.99 23.08 -4.16
N PHE A 14 -7.26 22.20 -5.12
CA PHE A 14 -7.39 20.78 -4.86
C PHE A 14 -6.01 20.11 -5.00
N PRO A 15 -5.55 19.35 -3.98
CA PRO A 15 -4.28 18.65 -4.07
C PRO A 15 -4.30 17.69 -5.28
N PRO A 16 -3.13 17.39 -5.87
CA PRO A 16 -3.05 16.51 -7.02
C PRO A 16 -3.68 15.15 -6.68
N GLU A 17 -4.35 14.52 -7.64
CA GLU A 17 -5.00 13.21 -7.50
C GLU A 17 -4.09 12.24 -6.74
N VAL A 18 -4.56 11.76 -5.59
CA VAL A 18 -3.78 10.83 -4.80
C VAL A 18 -3.90 9.45 -5.44
N GLU A 19 -2.83 9.01 -6.10
CA GLU A 19 -2.78 7.70 -6.74
C GLU A 19 -2.56 6.63 -5.67
N ALA A 20 -3.54 5.75 -5.48
CA ALA A 20 -3.39 4.59 -4.61
C ALA A 20 -2.95 3.38 -5.45
N ARG A 21 -1.92 2.66 -5.02
CA ARG A 21 -1.44 1.47 -5.72
C ARG A 21 -1.61 0.23 -4.87
N LYS A 22 -2.01 -0.86 -5.51
CA LYS A 22 -2.09 -2.17 -4.88
C LYS A 22 -0.78 -2.92 -5.06
N PHE A 23 -0.34 -3.58 -4.00
CA PHE A 23 0.86 -4.40 -4.01
C PHE A 23 0.55 -5.77 -3.45
N GLN A 24 0.99 -6.80 -4.15
CA GLN A 24 1.09 -8.11 -3.53
C GLN A 24 2.31 -8.11 -2.63
N VAL A 25 2.11 -8.46 -1.36
CA VAL A 25 3.16 -8.50 -0.35
C VAL A 25 3.38 -9.91 0.16
N VAL A 26 4.65 -10.21 0.41
CA VAL A 26 5.10 -11.41 1.12
C VAL A 26 5.89 -10.94 2.34
N ILE A 27 5.41 -11.30 3.53
CA ILE A 27 5.95 -10.84 4.80
C ILE A 27 6.44 -12.04 5.59
N TYR A 28 7.70 -12.02 5.99
CA TYR A 28 8.31 -13.03 6.83
C TYR A 28 8.35 -12.54 8.29
N MET A 29 7.83 -13.37 9.20
CA MET A 29 7.74 -13.09 10.64
C MET A 29 7.97 -14.37 11.45
N GLY A 30 9.19 -14.57 11.94
CA GLY A 30 9.58 -15.82 12.58
C GLY A 30 9.32 -17.00 11.64
N ASP A 31 8.53 -17.99 12.11
CA ASP A 31 8.14 -19.17 11.34
C ASP A 31 6.89 -18.97 10.46
N LEU A 32 6.32 -17.75 10.45
CA LEU A 32 5.16 -17.43 9.64
C LEU A 32 5.54 -16.65 8.39
N THR A 33 4.80 -16.92 7.31
CA THR A 33 4.79 -16.11 6.10
C THR A 33 3.37 -15.62 5.84
N ILE A 34 3.19 -14.32 5.67
CA ILE A 34 1.92 -13.71 5.30
C ILE A 34 2.01 -13.30 3.84
N VAL A 35 1.06 -13.78 3.02
CA VAL A 35 0.92 -13.37 1.62
C VAL A 35 -0.42 -12.70 1.46
N GLY A 36 -0.46 -11.48 0.94
CA GLY A 36 -1.71 -10.76 0.71
C GLY A 36 -1.51 -9.49 -0.09
N THR A 37 -2.47 -8.58 -0.01
CA THR A 37 -2.49 -7.33 -0.77
C THR A 37 -2.44 -6.15 0.17
N THR A 38 -1.67 -5.12 -0.16
CA THR A 38 -1.70 -3.84 0.57
C THR A 38 -1.95 -2.70 -0.41
N VAL A 39 -2.64 -1.67 0.05
CA VAL A 39 -2.88 -0.45 -0.72
C VAL A 39 -2.00 0.64 -0.14
N LEU A 40 -1.18 1.25 -0.98
CA LEU A 40 -0.38 2.42 -0.61
C LEU A 40 -0.90 3.64 -1.33
N THR A 41 -1.21 4.66 -0.54
CA THR A 41 -1.50 6.01 -0.99
C THR A 41 -0.16 6.72 -1.29
N ILE A 42 0.11 7.01 -2.56
CA ILE A 42 1.35 7.69 -2.97
C ILE A 42 1.03 9.17 -3.15
N ASP A 43 1.60 10.02 -2.29
CA ASP A 43 1.70 11.44 -2.60
C ASP A 43 2.71 11.58 -3.76
N ILE A 44 2.27 12.16 -4.89
CA ILE A 44 3.00 12.26 -6.16
C ILE A 44 4.37 12.96 -6.00
N ARG A 45 4.63 13.59 -4.84
CA ARG A 45 5.94 14.18 -4.49
C ARG A 45 7.00 13.18 -4.02
N SER A 46 6.66 11.92 -3.77
CA SER A 46 7.62 10.87 -3.42
C SER A 46 8.41 10.44 -4.65
N SER A 47 9.66 10.89 -4.79
CA SER A 47 10.57 10.60 -5.92
C SER A 47 11.10 9.15 -5.98
N SER A 48 10.41 8.21 -5.34
CA SER A 48 10.80 6.81 -5.27
C SER A 48 10.75 6.13 -6.65
N ARG A 49 11.80 5.36 -6.97
CA ARG A 49 11.93 4.62 -8.25
C ARG A 49 11.62 3.13 -8.13
N ARG A 50 11.43 2.61 -6.91
CA ARG A 50 11.22 1.17 -6.64
C ARG A 50 10.09 0.95 -5.64
N THR A 51 9.29 -0.09 -5.86
CA THR A 51 8.18 -0.50 -4.99
C THR A 51 8.57 -0.63 -3.51
N SER A 52 9.73 -1.25 -3.23
CA SER A 52 10.25 -1.41 -1.87
C SER A 52 10.48 -0.10 -1.12
N ASP A 53 10.74 0.99 -1.84
CA ASP A 53 11.00 2.30 -1.26
C ASP A 53 9.69 2.98 -0.82
N PHE A 54 8.57 2.74 -1.53
CA PHE A 54 7.24 3.19 -1.07
C PHE A 54 6.85 2.49 0.24
N VAL A 55 7.10 1.19 0.37
CA VAL A 55 6.85 0.46 1.64
C VAL A 55 7.75 0.97 2.77
N ARG A 56 8.95 1.47 2.46
CA ARG A 56 9.80 2.15 3.46
C ARG A 56 9.27 3.53 3.82
N THR A 57 8.60 4.26 2.93
CA THR A 57 7.94 5.54 3.24
C THR A 57 6.75 5.35 4.19
N ILE A 58 6.06 4.19 4.15
CA ILE A 58 5.08 3.78 5.16
C ILE A 58 5.68 3.78 6.58
N LYS A 59 7.02 3.80 6.77
CA LYS A 59 7.64 3.90 8.10
C LYS A 59 7.12 5.02 9.00
N ALA A 60 6.43 6.04 8.47
CA ALA A 60 5.71 7.00 9.31
C ALA A 60 4.57 6.35 10.14
N SER A 61 3.99 5.24 9.67
CA SER A 61 3.06 4.38 10.41
C SER A 61 3.72 3.05 10.81
N ASP A 62 3.64 2.69 12.09
CA ASP A 62 4.25 1.48 12.68
C ASP A 62 3.62 0.14 12.19
N PHE A 63 2.56 0.21 11.38
CA PHE A 63 1.73 -0.91 10.97
C PHE A 63 1.45 -0.90 9.47
N LEU A 64 1.31 -2.09 8.89
CA LEU A 64 0.91 -2.34 7.52
C LEU A 64 -0.40 -3.13 7.51
N THR A 65 -1.40 -2.64 6.79
CA THR A 65 -2.64 -3.39 6.55
C THR A 65 -2.47 -4.30 5.34
N VAL A 66 -2.76 -5.59 5.52
CA VAL A 66 -2.69 -6.62 4.48
C VAL A 66 -4.05 -7.27 4.35
N SER A 67 -4.69 -7.09 3.21
CA SER A 67 -5.98 -7.69 2.83
C SER A 67 -5.78 -9.01 2.08
N ASP A 68 -6.85 -9.81 1.96
CA ASP A 68 -6.85 -11.11 1.26
C ASP A 68 -5.69 -12.03 1.71
N ALA A 69 -5.41 -11.98 3.01
CA ALA A 69 -4.19 -12.52 3.56
C ALA A 69 -4.27 -14.04 3.73
N ARG A 70 -3.14 -14.71 3.46
CA ARG A 70 -2.90 -16.11 3.77
C ARG A 70 -1.73 -16.19 4.72
N VAL A 71 -1.95 -16.78 5.89
CA VAL A 71 -0.90 -17.05 6.87
C VAL A 71 -0.41 -18.48 6.67
N ILE A 72 0.88 -18.63 6.46
CA ILE A 72 1.54 -19.89 6.12
C ILE A 72 2.53 -20.22 7.24
N ASP A 73 2.40 -21.39 7.84
CA ASP A 73 3.47 -22.02 8.63
C ASP A 73 4.58 -22.45 7.66
N ARG A 74 5.70 -21.74 7.72
CA ARG A 74 6.81 -21.89 6.78
C ARG A 74 7.55 -23.23 6.95
N PRO A 75 7.88 -23.70 8.17
CA PRO A 75 8.45 -25.04 8.35
C PRO A 75 7.63 -26.17 7.72
N ARG A 76 6.29 -26.07 7.78
CA ARG A 76 5.38 -27.12 7.27
C ARG A 76 4.81 -26.81 5.88
N ASN A 77 5.13 -25.64 5.32
CA ASN A 77 4.55 -25.10 4.10
C ASN A 77 3.01 -25.24 4.05
N LYS A 78 2.33 -24.93 5.15
CA LYS A 78 0.89 -25.13 5.30
C LYS A 78 0.18 -23.81 5.60
N VAL A 79 -0.90 -23.52 4.86
CA VAL A 79 -1.79 -22.41 5.21
C VAL A 79 -2.46 -22.74 6.55
N VAL A 80 -2.21 -21.91 7.55
CA VAL A 80 -2.78 -22.05 8.90
C VAL A 80 -3.95 -21.12 9.14
N ASP A 81 -4.03 -20.01 8.38
CA ASP A 81 -5.14 -19.06 8.48
C ASP A 81 -5.35 -18.27 7.17
N LYS A 82 -6.57 -17.74 6.98
CA LYS A 82 -6.97 -16.90 5.83
C LYS A 82 -7.87 -15.74 6.27
N PRO A 83 -7.36 -14.79 7.08
CA PRO A 83 -8.17 -13.67 7.53
C PRO A 83 -8.43 -12.67 6.39
N SER A 84 -9.57 -11.99 6.45
CA SER A 84 -9.93 -10.95 5.48
C SER A 84 -8.92 -9.79 5.46
N TYR A 85 -8.35 -9.45 6.61
CA TYR A 85 -7.23 -8.53 6.73
C TYR A 85 -6.36 -8.81 7.97
N ILE A 86 -5.11 -8.37 7.95
CA ILE A 86 -4.15 -8.42 9.06
C ILE A 86 -3.47 -7.06 9.19
N LEU A 87 -3.32 -6.59 10.43
CA LEU A 87 -2.43 -5.47 10.76
C LEU A 87 -1.08 -6.04 11.21
N VAL A 88 -0.04 -5.77 10.42
CA VAL A 88 1.32 -6.25 10.69
C VAL A 88 2.18 -5.10 11.19
N SER A 89 2.73 -5.23 12.40
CA SER A 89 3.70 -4.25 12.88
C SER A 89 5.03 -4.39 12.16
N LEU A 90 5.49 -3.32 11.50
CA LEU A 90 6.76 -3.31 10.77
C LEU A 90 7.98 -3.49 11.70
N LYS A 91 7.82 -3.28 13.01
CA LYS A 91 8.86 -3.55 14.04
C LYS A 91 9.13 -5.04 14.26
N LYS A 92 8.20 -5.91 13.86
CA LYS A 92 8.28 -7.37 14.06
C LYS A 92 8.45 -8.14 12.74
N VAL A 93 8.67 -7.44 11.64
CA VAL A 93 8.87 -8.01 10.31
C VAL A 93 10.36 -8.24 10.09
N ASP A 94 10.73 -9.49 9.80
CA ASP A 94 12.12 -9.84 9.50
C ASP A 94 12.51 -9.41 8.08
N ALA A 95 11.61 -9.69 7.14
CA ALA A 95 11.76 -9.33 5.74
C ALA A 95 10.40 -9.14 5.09
N LEU A 96 10.33 -8.24 4.12
CA LEU A 96 9.14 -7.99 3.33
C LEU A 96 9.52 -7.78 1.87
N TYR A 97 8.78 -8.44 0.99
CA TYR A 97 8.83 -8.26 -0.45
C TYR A 97 7.48 -7.75 -0.94
N ALA A 98 7.50 -6.89 -1.95
CA ALA A 98 6.31 -6.32 -2.55
C ALA A 98 6.49 -6.28 -4.06
N GLU A 99 5.46 -6.75 -4.77
CA GLU A 99 5.36 -6.67 -6.23
C GLU A 99 4.18 -5.76 -6.58
N ASP A 100 4.40 -4.83 -7.51
CA ASP A 100 3.35 -3.95 -8.01
C ASP A 100 2.31 -4.83 -8.68
N SER A 101 1.10 -4.86 -8.13
CA SER A 101 -0.01 -5.41 -8.92
C SER A 101 -0.33 -4.33 -9.93
N SER A 102 -0.44 -4.66 -11.21
CA SER A 102 -0.66 -3.68 -12.29
C SER A 102 -1.93 -2.80 -12.14
N GLU A 103 -2.65 -2.94 -11.03
CA GLU A 103 -3.81 -2.15 -10.63
C GLU A 103 -3.40 -0.87 -9.90
N VAL A 104 -3.45 0.23 -10.66
CA VAL A 104 -3.49 1.58 -10.10
C VAL A 104 -4.94 1.91 -9.74
N ILE A 105 -5.20 2.18 -8.46
CA ILE A 105 -6.47 2.74 -7.99
C ILE A 105 -6.37 4.26 -8.12
N SER A 106 -7.01 4.80 -9.14
CA SER A 106 -7.31 6.22 -9.18
C SER A 106 -8.51 6.45 -8.25
N GLU A 107 -8.32 7.15 -7.13
CA GLU A 107 -9.47 7.70 -6.41
C GLU A 107 -10.07 8.84 -7.24
N GLY A 108 -10.89 8.46 -8.22
CA GLY A 108 -11.77 9.38 -8.93
C GLY A 108 -12.88 9.83 -8.00
N ARG A 109 -13.02 11.16 -7.86
CA ARG A 109 -14.21 11.92 -7.44
C ARG A 109 -15.30 11.09 -6.75
N LEU A 110 -15.47 11.31 -5.44
CA LEU A 110 -16.79 11.14 -4.84
C LEU A 110 -17.67 12.28 -5.34
N ASP A 111 -18.60 11.92 -6.23
CA ASP A 111 -19.65 12.75 -6.81
C ASP A 111 -20.39 13.63 -5.79
#